data_AF-A0A0H3WT70-F1
#
_entry.id   AF-A0A0H3WT70-F1
#
_cell.length_a   1.000
_cell.length_b   1.000
_cell.length_c   1.000
_cell.angle_alpha   90.00
_cell.angle_beta   90.00
_cell.angle_gamma   90.00
#
_symmetry.space_group_name_H-M   'P 1'
#
loop_
_entity.id
_entity.type
_entity.pdbx_description
1 polymer ?
#
loop_
_entity_poly.entity_id
_entity_poly.type
_entity_poly.pdbx_seq_one_letter_code
_entity_poly.pdbx_strand_id
1 'polypeptide(L)'
;MKIGQYQPELDGVGLRIGIVQARFNDAICAALREAAVAELERLGVDGEDVLLVTVPGALEIPLALQKMAECGQFDALIALGAVIRGETYHFELVSNESGAGITRIGLDFGIPIANAVLTTENDEQAEVRAAEKGRDAARVAVEMANLLEALDVLGGDDGSDEDEDEEEEDR
;
A
#
# COMPACT_ATOMS: atom_id res chain seq x y z
N MET A 1 -33.88 10.01 7.58
CA MET A 1 -33.28 8.71 7.92
C MET A 1 -31.92 8.99 8.54
N LYS A 2 -31.59 8.38 9.69
CA LYS A 2 -30.22 8.41 10.24
C LYS A 2 -29.52 7.14 9.73
N ILE A 3 -28.30 7.29 9.21
CA ILE A 3 -27.45 6.18 8.78
C ILE A 3 -26.27 6.05 9.76
N GLY A 4 -25.76 4.84 9.93
CA GLY A 4 -24.48 4.62 10.63
C GLY A 4 -23.32 5.10 9.76
N GLN A 5 -22.27 5.62 10.40
CA GLN A 5 -21.07 6.10 9.71
C GLN A 5 -19.84 5.71 10.54
N TYR A 6 -18.93 4.97 9.91
CA TYR A 6 -17.57 4.76 10.44
C TYR A 6 -16.74 6.01 10.18
N GLN A 7 -15.97 6.47 11.18
CA GLN A 7 -15.13 7.66 11.02
C GLN A 7 -13.74 7.23 10.53
N PRO A 8 -13.13 7.94 9.58
CA PRO A 8 -11.75 7.71 9.19
C PRO A 8 -10.81 7.75 10.40
N GLU A 9 -9.91 6.77 10.49
CA GLU A 9 -8.86 6.70 11.50
C GLU A 9 -7.49 6.72 10.82
N LEU A 10 -6.63 7.62 11.28
CA LEU A 10 -5.30 7.86 10.70
C LEU A 10 -4.17 7.57 11.70
N ASP A 11 -4.47 6.83 12.76
CA ASP A 11 -3.45 6.28 13.66
C ASP A 11 -2.68 5.15 12.97
N GLY A 12 -1.38 5.31 12.81
CA GLY A 12 -0.48 4.33 12.22
C GLY A 12 0.29 3.48 13.23
N VAL A 13 0.09 3.70 14.54
CA VAL A 13 0.82 2.99 15.58
C VAL A 13 0.55 1.48 15.50
N GLY A 14 1.62 0.69 15.37
CA GLY A 14 1.55 -0.76 15.28
C GLY A 14 1.26 -1.33 13.89
N LEU A 15 1.02 -0.48 12.88
CA LEU A 15 0.82 -0.93 11.50
C LEU A 15 2.14 -1.27 10.81
N ARG A 16 2.18 -2.39 10.12
CA ARG A 16 3.29 -2.84 9.25
C ARG A 16 2.98 -2.52 7.81
N ILE A 17 3.82 -1.68 7.20
CA ILE A 17 3.59 -1.12 5.87
C ILE A 17 4.64 -1.61 4.88
N GLY A 18 4.18 -2.26 3.81
CA GLY A 18 5.03 -2.66 2.70
C GLY A 18 5.06 -1.59 1.60
N ILE A 19 6.23 -1.25 1.08
CA ILE A 19 6.37 -0.29 -0.03
C ILE A 19 7.12 -0.95 -1.18
N VAL A 20 6.52 -0.94 -2.38
CA VAL A 20 7.17 -1.34 -3.63
C VAL A 20 7.40 -0.12 -4.49
N GLN A 21 8.66 0.18 -4.81
CA GLN A 21 9.04 1.34 -5.63
C GLN A 21 9.68 0.93 -6.96
N ALA A 22 9.18 1.46 -8.07
CA ALA A 22 9.88 1.40 -9.35
C ALA A 22 11.14 2.28 -9.38
N ARG A 23 12.20 1.83 -10.06
CA ARG A 23 13.44 2.60 -10.26
C ARG A 23 13.43 3.43 -11.55
N PHE A 24 12.58 3.09 -12.52
CA PHE A 24 12.37 3.93 -13.70
C PHE A 24 11.68 5.24 -13.30
N ASN A 25 12.12 6.38 -13.86
CA ASN A 25 11.76 7.73 -13.39
C ASN A 25 12.16 7.99 -11.93
N ASP A 26 13.41 7.66 -11.60
CA ASP A 26 13.96 7.64 -10.23
C ASP A 26 13.71 8.93 -9.44
N ALA A 27 13.95 10.11 -10.02
CA ALA A 27 13.74 11.39 -9.32
C ALA A 27 12.28 11.58 -8.85
N ILE A 28 11.31 11.21 -9.70
CA ILE A 28 9.89 11.27 -9.36
C ILE A 28 9.54 10.22 -8.31
N CYS A 29 10.05 9.00 -8.47
CA CYS A 29 9.81 7.89 -7.55
C CYS A 29 10.44 8.13 -6.17
N ALA A 30 11.59 8.79 -6.11
CA ALA A 30 12.23 9.22 -4.87
C ALA A 30 11.40 10.28 -4.15
N ALA A 31 10.88 11.28 -4.87
CA ALA A 31 9.98 12.29 -4.30
C ALA A 31 8.67 11.68 -3.76
N LEU A 32 8.10 10.71 -4.49
CA LEU A 32 6.95 9.91 -4.01
C LEU A 32 7.29 9.19 -2.70
N ARG A 33 8.42 8.46 -2.65
CA ARG A 33 8.88 7.72 -1.46
C ARG A 33 9.11 8.64 -0.28
N GLU A 34 9.85 9.73 -0.47
CA GLU A 34 10.18 10.67 0.61
C GLU A 34 8.92 11.26 1.23
N ALA A 35 7.97 11.67 0.39
CA ALA A 35 6.72 12.22 0.85
C ALA A 35 5.82 11.17 1.54
N ALA A 36 5.80 9.93 1.04
CA ALA A 36 5.06 8.84 1.67
C ALA A 36 5.66 8.47 3.03
N VAL A 37 6.97 8.25 3.12
CA VAL A 37 7.65 7.87 4.37
C VAL A 37 7.52 8.97 5.43
N ALA A 38 7.71 10.24 5.04
CA ALA A 38 7.53 11.36 5.98
C ALA A 38 6.09 11.45 6.52
N GLU A 39 5.10 11.08 5.70
CA GLU A 39 3.71 11.06 6.15
C GLU A 39 3.41 9.84 7.02
N LEU A 40 3.93 8.65 6.70
CA LEU A 40 3.80 7.46 7.57
C LEU A 40 4.37 7.73 8.97
N GLU A 41 5.56 8.33 9.04
CA GLU A 41 6.17 8.75 10.31
C GLU A 41 5.27 9.76 11.06
N ARG A 42 4.69 10.74 10.34
CA ARG A 42 3.75 11.72 10.91
C ARG A 42 2.47 11.07 11.45
N LEU A 43 2.05 9.95 10.86
CA LEU A 43 0.88 9.18 11.28
C LEU A 43 1.19 8.18 12.41
N GLY A 44 2.47 8.01 12.79
CA GLY A 44 2.87 7.17 13.92
C GLY A 44 3.34 5.77 13.57
N VAL A 45 3.52 5.45 12.28
CA VAL A 45 4.12 4.18 11.84
C VAL A 45 5.61 4.18 12.20
N ASP A 46 6.08 3.14 12.89
CA ASP A 46 7.50 3.00 13.23
C ASP A 46 8.32 2.66 11.97
N GLY A 47 9.53 3.19 11.88
CA GLY A 47 10.42 2.90 10.76
C GLY A 47 10.83 1.43 10.68
N GLU A 48 10.86 0.71 11.80
CA GLU A 48 11.13 -0.74 11.82
C GLU A 48 9.99 -1.57 11.22
N ASP A 49 8.77 -1.03 11.21
CA ASP A 49 7.57 -1.64 10.65
C ASP A 49 7.34 -1.30 9.16
N VAL A 50 8.27 -0.56 8.55
CA VAL A 50 8.22 -0.23 7.11
C VAL A 50 9.26 -1.02 6.33
N LEU A 51 8.80 -1.86 5.39
CA LEU A 51 9.70 -2.54 4.44
C LEU A 51 9.59 -1.92 3.05
N LEU A 52 10.69 -1.31 2.59
CA LEU A 52 10.84 -0.83 1.21
C LEU A 52 11.56 -1.86 0.33
N VAL A 53 10.94 -2.24 -0.78
CA VAL A 53 11.57 -3.01 -1.86
C VAL A 53 11.55 -2.24 -3.18
N THR A 54 12.54 -2.47 -4.05
CA THR A 54 12.61 -1.80 -5.35
C THR A 54 12.53 -2.78 -6.52
N VAL A 55 11.86 -2.35 -7.59
CA VAL A 55 11.69 -3.10 -8.84
C VAL A 55 12.18 -2.28 -10.05
N PRO A 56 12.50 -2.92 -11.19
CA PRO A 56 12.98 -2.19 -12.38
C PRO A 56 12.02 -1.11 -12.87
N GLY A 57 10.75 -1.45 -13.13
CA GLY A 57 9.73 -0.51 -13.60
C GLY A 57 8.34 -0.80 -13.05
N ALA A 58 7.34 -0.02 -13.49
CA ALA A 58 5.97 -0.13 -12.99
C ALA A 58 5.28 -1.46 -13.32
N LEU A 59 5.70 -2.16 -14.39
CA LEU A 59 5.16 -3.48 -14.76
C LEU A 59 5.53 -4.57 -13.75
N GLU A 60 6.63 -4.41 -13.02
CA GLU A 60 7.07 -5.40 -12.03
C GLU A 60 6.48 -5.14 -10.64
N ILE A 61 5.86 -3.96 -10.41
CA ILE A 61 5.24 -3.61 -9.13
C ILE A 61 4.21 -4.67 -8.67
N PRO A 62 3.25 -5.12 -9.53
CA PRO A 62 2.30 -6.13 -9.13
C PRO A 62 2.95 -7.42 -8.63
N LEU A 63 3.97 -7.94 -9.32
CA LEU A 63 4.61 -9.20 -8.91
C LEU A 63 5.25 -9.11 -7.51
N ALA A 64 5.90 -7.98 -7.20
CA ALA A 64 6.48 -7.76 -5.89
C ALA A 64 5.39 -7.58 -4.81
N LEU A 65 4.33 -6.81 -5.09
CA LEU A 65 3.19 -6.66 -4.17
C LEU A 65 2.53 -7.99 -3.86
N GLN A 66 2.34 -8.85 -4.86
CA GLN A 66 1.79 -10.18 -4.65
C GLN A 66 2.64 -10.99 -3.66
N LYS A 67 3.97 -10.96 -3.80
CA LYS A 67 4.87 -11.67 -2.88
C LYS A 67 4.85 -11.10 -1.46
N MET A 68 4.64 -9.79 -1.31
CA MET A 68 4.48 -9.16 -0.01
C MET A 68 3.12 -9.48 0.61
N ALA A 69 2.04 -9.50 -0.17
CA ALA A 69 0.72 -9.90 0.30
C ALA A 69 0.70 -11.37 0.77
N GLU A 70 1.32 -12.28 0.00
CA GLU A 70 1.40 -13.71 0.31
C GLU A 70 2.08 -14.04 1.64
N CYS A 71 2.95 -13.17 2.16
CA CYS A 71 3.69 -13.47 3.38
C CYS A 71 2.93 -13.16 4.67
N GLY A 72 1.80 -12.44 4.59
CA GLY A 72 0.95 -12.12 5.75
C GLY A 72 1.60 -11.21 6.81
N GLN A 73 2.65 -10.46 6.46
CA GLN A 73 3.41 -9.63 7.40
C GLN A 73 3.04 -8.13 7.35
N PHE A 74 2.10 -7.74 6.49
CA PHE A 74 1.77 -6.32 6.27
C PHE A 74 0.26 -6.11 6.40
N ASP A 75 -0.09 -4.97 6.99
CA ASP A 75 -1.48 -4.53 7.17
C ASP A 75 -1.94 -3.68 5.97
N ALA A 76 -0.99 -3.01 5.30
CA ALA A 76 -1.22 -2.35 4.03
C ALA A 76 0.04 -2.31 3.15
N LEU A 77 -0.18 -2.14 1.85
CA LEU A 77 0.90 -1.99 0.88
C LEU A 77 0.78 -0.65 0.13
N ILE A 78 1.92 -0.14 -0.35
CA ILE A 78 2.02 1.08 -1.15
C ILE A 78 2.78 0.78 -2.44
N ALA A 79 2.18 1.13 -3.57
CA ALA A 79 2.75 1.01 -4.89
C ALA A 79 3.26 2.38 -5.38
N LEU A 80 4.56 2.55 -5.51
CA LEU A 80 5.19 3.80 -5.95
C LEU A 80 5.81 3.66 -7.34
N GLY A 81 5.44 4.54 -8.26
CA GLY A 81 6.04 4.57 -9.59
C GLY A 81 5.64 5.79 -10.40
N ALA A 82 6.25 5.95 -11.56
CA ALA A 82 5.82 6.95 -12.53
C ALA A 82 5.94 6.40 -13.96
N VAL A 83 4.90 6.61 -14.75
CA VAL A 83 4.79 6.28 -16.17
C VAL A 83 4.46 7.59 -16.88
N ILE A 84 5.39 8.07 -17.69
CA ILE A 84 5.29 9.37 -18.36
C ILE A 84 5.12 9.10 -19.86
N ARG A 85 4.15 9.77 -20.51
CA ARG A 85 3.82 9.50 -21.90
C ARG A 85 5.00 9.78 -22.82
N GLY A 86 5.34 8.77 -23.63
CA GLY A 86 6.27 8.87 -24.75
C GLY A 86 5.54 8.82 -26.10
N GLU A 87 6.28 8.50 -27.16
CA GLU A 87 5.77 8.55 -28.54
C GLU A 87 4.95 7.32 -28.96
N THR A 88 4.95 6.26 -28.15
CA THR A 88 4.37 4.96 -28.53
C THR A 88 3.27 4.53 -27.57
N TYR A 89 2.52 3.51 -27.97
CA TYR A 89 1.47 2.87 -27.16
C TYR A 89 2.00 2.23 -25.87
N HIS A 90 3.31 2.12 -25.68
CA HIS A 90 3.91 1.53 -24.48
C HIS A 90 3.43 2.21 -23.19
N PHE A 91 3.16 3.52 -23.22
CA PHE A 91 2.55 4.24 -22.10
C PHE A 91 1.23 3.62 -21.65
N GLU A 92 0.33 3.32 -22.60
CA GLU A 92 -0.99 2.76 -22.29
C GLU A 92 -0.85 1.35 -21.73
N LEU A 93 0.04 0.53 -22.31
CA LEU A 93 0.30 -0.82 -21.85
C LEU A 93 0.82 -0.82 -20.41
N VAL A 94 1.86 -0.04 -20.12
CA VAL A 94 2.47 -0.01 -18.79
C VAL A 94 1.51 0.56 -17.75
N SER A 95 0.84 1.66 -18.07
CA SER A 95 -0.09 2.34 -17.14
C SER A 95 -1.28 1.44 -16.79
N ASN A 96 -1.91 0.83 -17.79
CA ASN A 96 -3.12 0.04 -17.58
C ASN A 96 -2.81 -1.31 -16.93
N GLU A 97 -1.79 -2.04 -17.41
CA GLU A 97 -1.47 -3.37 -16.87
C GLU A 97 -0.90 -3.29 -15.45
N SER A 98 -0.11 -2.25 -15.12
CA SER A 98 0.36 -2.04 -13.74
C SER A 98 -0.81 -1.72 -12.80
N GLY A 99 -1.71 -0.81 -13.17
CA GLY A 99 -2.89 -0.47 -12.37
C GLY A 99 -3.88 -1.61 -12.19
N ALA A 100 -4.11 -2.41 -13.25
CA ALA A 100 -4.95 -3.60 -13.20
C ALA A 100 -4.34 -4.67 -12.28
N GLY A 101 -3.03 -4.90 -12.39
CA GLY A 101 -2.30 -5.83 -11.53
C GLY A 101 -2.38 -5.46 -10.05
N ILE A 102 -2.13 -4.18 -9.72
CA ILE A 102 -2.23 -3.67 -8.35
C ILE A 102 -3.64 -3.89 -7.77
N THR A 103 -4.67 -3.48 -8.52
CA THR A 103 -6.07 -3.65 -8.10
C THR A 103 -6.40 -5.11 -7.85
N ARG A 104 -5.99 -6.00 -8.76
CA ARG A 104 -6.25 -7.42 -8.65
C ARG A 104 -5.63 -8.02 -7.40
N ILE A 105 -4.40 -7.66 -7.06
CA ILE A 105 -3.72 -8.20 -5.87
C ILE A 105 -4.46 -7.77 -4.60
N GLY A 106 -4.86 -6.50 -4.49
CA GLY A 106 -5.61 -6.05 -3.32
C GLY A 106 -6.92 -6.81 -3.12
N LEU A 107 -7.62 -7.14 -4.21
CA LEU A 107 -8.86 -7.93 -4.16
C LEU A 107 -8.62 -9.43 -3.92
N ASP A 108 -7.63 -10.02 -4.59
CA ASP A 108 -7.33 -11.46 -4.53
C ASP A 108 -6.77 -11.86 -3.15
N PHE A 109 -6.05 -10.95 -2.48
CA PHE A 109 -5.40 -11.21 -1.18
C PHE A 109 -6.06 -10.50 0.01
N GLY A 110 -7.09 -9.67 -0.22
CA GLY A 110 -7.78 -8.96 0.85
C GLY A 110 -6.94 -7.93 1.60
N ILE A 111 -5.86 -7.42 0.99
CA ILE A 111 -4.96 -6.43 1.59
C ILE A 111 -5.10 -5.08 0.89
N PRO A 112 -5.22 -3.95 1.62
CA PRO A 112 -5.33 -2.64 1.00
C PRO A 112 -4.01 -2.25 0.34
N ILE A 113 -4.08 -1.79 -0.91
CA ILE A 113 -2.92 -1.31 -1.66
C ILE A 113 -3.16 0.13 -2.12
N ALA A 114 -2.38 1.07 -1.59
CA ALA A 114 -2.39 2.45 -2.03
C ALA A 114 -1.63 2.56 -3.38
N ASN A 115 -2.37 2.81 -4.46
CA ASN A 115 -1.78 3.00 -5.79
C ASN A 115 -1.31 4.45 -5.99
N ALA A 116 0.00 4.64 -6.00
CA ALA A 116 0.70 5.88 -6.31
C ALA A 116 1.67 5.74 -7.50
N VAL A 117 1.30 4.91 -8.47
CA VAL A 117 1.87 4.97 -9.81
C VAL A 117 1.29 6.18 -10.55
N LEU A 118 2.10 7.22 -10.73
CA LEU A 118 1.72 8.39 -11.50
C LEU A 118 1.66 8.06 -12.99
N THR A 119 0.59 8.43 -13.66
CA THR A 119 0.43 8.30 -15.12
C THR A 119 0.22 9.69 -15.70
N THR A 120 1.28 10.28 -16.27
CA THR A 120 1.27 11.69 -16.68
C THR A 120 1.63 11.89 -18.15
N GLU A 121 1.23 13.03 -18.70
CA GLU A 121 1.48 13.37 -20.10
C GLU A 121 2.89 13.93 -20.32
N ASN A 122 3.56 14.40 -19.26
CA ASN A 122 4.91 14.97 -19.30
C ASN A 122 5.56 14.99 -17.90
N ASP A 123 6.84 15.36 -17.85
CA ASP A 123 7.66 15.43 -16.63
C ASP A 123 7.15 16.48 -15.65
N GLU A 124 6.79 17.69 -16.12
CA GLU A 124 6.29 18.78 -15.28
C GLU A 124 5.06 18.35 -14.47
N GLN A 125 4.13 17.63 -15.09
CA GLN A 125 2.97 17.07 -14.40
C GLN A 125 3.35 16.06 -13.31
N ALA A 126 4.39 15.26 -13.54
CA ALA A 126 4.86 14.27 -12.58
C ALA A 126 5.53 14.94 -11.39
N GLU A 127 6.39 15.94 -11.64
CA GLU A 127 7.11 16.71 -10.62
C GLU A 127 6.15 17.39 -9.64
N VAL A 128 5.14 18.11 -10.14
CA VAL A 128 4.21 18.85 -9.27
C VAL A 128 3.25 17.94 -8.48
N ARG A 129 3.10 16.67 -8.89
CA ARG A 129 2.20 15.70 -8.25
C ARG A 129 2.89 14.74 -7.30
N ALA A 130 4.19 14.49 -7.47
CA ALA A 130 4.91 13.44 -6.75
C ALA A 130 4.76 13.54 -5.22
N ALA A 131 5.01 14.72 -4.65
CA ALA A 131 4.98 14.88 -3.20
C ALA A 131 3.55 14.76 -2.62
N GLU A 132 2.54 15.32 -3.29
CA GLU A 132 1.15 15.20 -2.84
C GLU A 132 0.67 13.76 -2.95
N LYS A 133 0.91 13.10 -4.08
CA LYS A 133 0.48 11.72 -4.30
C LYS A 133 1.16 10.73 -3.35
N GLY A 134 2.43 10.96 -2.99
CA GLY A 134 3.14 10.17 -2.00
C GLY A 134 2.51 10.28 -0.60
N ARG A 135 2.20 11.50 -0.15
CA ARG A 135 1.49 11.73 1.13
C ARG A 135 0.11 11.09 1.15
N ASP A 136 -0.65 11.25 0.07
CA ASP A 136 -1.97 10.64 -0.05
C ASP A 136 -1.90 9.11 0.02
N ALA A 137 -0.87 8.50 -0.58
CA ALA A 137 -0.70 7.06 -0.53
C ALA A 137 -0.46 6.53 0.89
N ALA A 138 0.35 7.23 1.68
CA ALA A 138 0.55 6.90 3.09
C ALA A 138 -0.75 6.99 3.90
N ARG A 139 -1.53 8.06 3.72
CA ARG A 139 -2.84 8.23 4.37
C ARG A 139 -3.81 7.13 4.00
N VAL A 140 -3.90 6.81 2.70
CA VAL A 140 -4.77 5.74 2.20
C VAL A 140 -4.37 4.39 2.79
N ALA A 141 -3.06 4.10 2.86
CA ALA A 141 -2.59 2.84 3.44
C ALA A 141 -3.00 2.70 4.92
N VAL A 142 -2.74 3.72 5.74
CA VAL A 142 -3.10 3.72 7.17
C VAL A 142 -4.61 3.67 7.36
N GLU A 143 -5.36 4.54 6.68
CA GLU A 143 -6.83 4.60 6.84
C GLU A 143 -7.51 3.29 6.42
N MET A 144 -7.04 2.68 5.33
CA MET A 144 -7.61 1.43 4.86
C MET A 144 -7.21 0.25 5.73
N ALA A 145 -5.99 0.19 6.28
CA ALA A 145 -5.61 -0.84 7.25
C ALA A 145 -6.56 -0.82 8.46
N ASN A 146 -6.72 0.35 9.08
CA ASN A 146 -7.63 0.54 10.22
C ASN A 146 -9.09 0.20 9.87
N LEU A 147 -9.54 0.58 8.67
CA LEU A 147 -10.88 0.29 8.21
C LEU A 147 -11.11 -1.23 8.03
N LEU A 148 -10.16 -1.95 7.43
CA LEU A 148 -10.31 -3.39 7.23
C LEU A 148 -10.35 -4.11 8.58
N GLU A 149 -9.43 -3.79 9.50
CA GLU A 149 -9.43 -4.35 10.86
C GLU A 149 -10.78 -4.12 11.54
N ALA A 150 -11.32 -2.91 11.48
CA ALA A 150 -12.62 -2.61 12.07
C ALA A 150 -13.79 -3.34 11.40
N LEU A 151 -13.70 -3.63 10.10
CA LEU A 151 -14.70 -4.40 9.37
C LEU A 151 -14.62 -5.90 9.70
N ASP A 152 -13.42 -6.43 9.93
CA ASP A 152 -13.21 -7.83 10.33
C ASP A 152 -13.77 -8.09 11.73
N VAL A 153 -13.56 -7.15 12.66
CA VAL A 153 -14.20 -7.18 14.00
C VAL A 153 -15.73 -7.19 13.92
N LEU A 154 -16.33 -6.45 12.97
CA LEU A 154 -17.78 -6.50 12.74
C LEU A 154 -18.23 -7.82 12.11
N GLY A 155 -17.37 -8.47 11.33
CA GLY A 155 -17.60 -9.77 10.71
C GLY A 155 -17.63 -10.94 11.68
N GLY A 156 -17.11 -10.74 12.91
CA GLY A 156 -16.98 -11.79 13.92
C GLY A 156 -15.77 -12.69 13.72
N ASP A 157 -14.72 -12.18 13.05
CA ASP A 157 -13.39 -12.79 13.06
C ASP A 157 -12.69 -12.34 14.35
N ASP A 158 -13.15 -12.88 15.49
CA ASP A 158 -12.39 -12.78 16.72
C ASP A 158 -11.21 -13.73 16.57
N GLY A 159 -10.04 -13.17 16.24
CA GLY A 159 -8.74 -13.83 16.29
C GLY A 159 -8.38 -14.31 17.71
N SER A 160 -9.23 -15.15 18.28
CA SER A 160 -8.90 -16.11 19.29
C SER A 160 -7.98 -17.11 18.62
N ASP A 161 -6.69 -16.77 18.62
CA ASP A 161 -5.68 -17.77 18.84
C ASP A 161 -6.20 -18.61 20.01
N GLU A 162 -6.55 -19.86 19.71
CA GLU A 162 -6.79 -20.87 20.71
C GLU A 162 -5.52 -20.91 21.55
N ASP A 163 -5.56 -20.27 22.73
CA ASP A 163 -4.70 -20.60 23.86
C ASP A 163 -4.97 -22.09 24.13
N GLU A 164 -4.25 -22.98 23.45
CA GLU A 164 -4.08 -24.37 23.84
C GLU A 164 -3.25 -24.39 25.12
N ASP A 165 -3.88 -23.98 26.22
CA ASP A 165 -3.51 -24.37 27.57
C ASP A 165 -3.74 -25.89 27.70
N GLU A 166 -2.82 -26.70 27.15
CA GLU A 166 -2.66 -28.08 27.62
C GLU A 166 -1.82 -28.08 28.91
N GLU A 167 -2.43 -27.60 30.00
CA GLU A 167 -2.02 -28.00 31.36
C GLU A 167 -2.71 -29.32 31.74
N GLU A 168 -1.87 -30.30 32.08
CA GLU A 168 -2.14 -31.48 32.92
C GLU A 168 -3.06 -32.60 32.39
N GLU A 169 -2.46 -33.75 32.06
CA GLU A 169 -2.83 -34.97 32.80
C GLU A 169 -1.60 -35.88 33.02
N ASP A 170 -1.03 -35.71 34.21
CA ASP A 170 -0.12 -36.61 34.88
C ASP A 170 -0.88 -37.93 35.20
N ARG A 171 -0.76 -38.98 34.37
CA ARG A 171 -1.05 -40.39 34.72
C ARG A 171 -0.26 -41.42 33.90
#